data_AF-A0A3Q0SUC2-F1
#
_entry.id   AF-A0A3Q0SUC2-F1
#
_cell.length_a   1.000
_cell.length_b   1.000
_cell.length_c   1.000
_cell.angle_alpha   90.00
_cell.angle_beta   90.00
_cell.angle_gamma   90.00
#
_symmetry.space_group_name_H-M   'P 1'
#
loop_
_entity.id
_entity.type
_entity.pdbx_description
1 polymer ?
#
loop_
_entity_poly.entity_id
_entity_poly.type
_entity_poly.pdbx_seq_one_letter_code
_entity_poly.pdbx_strand_id
1 'polypeptide(L)'
;MGNQVEKLTHLNYAEVPTSDPNGFDPEDDGPRIGVSYIFSNDDDDDQDENCDHFPADNHPVSHEEKPFDSQDELECAIYYREECVFERKTGAATQSSESLLNKCIPGDLLEFVATGQYPHWAIYVGDFQVVHLHRAEIRNNFLTDVSQGKKGRIVNNLYRYRALPPEVIVRNALDHVGSRDRELYWRNSECFAAWCRFGKREFKIGGEIRIGKQPYRLKLLFSEKKSHVLEFQSLEDVIMEKRRNDQIGKGAVMQELANHLNTTHEIKEENFVN
;
A
#
# COMPACT_ATOMS: atom_id res chain seq x y z
N MET A 1 30.96 -27.44 -47.33
CA MET A 1 31.57 -27.94 -46.09
C MET A 1 32.35 -26.80 -45.47
N GLY A 2 32.19 -26.58 -44.16
CA GLY A 2 33.07 -25.71 -43.36
C GLY A 2 32.46 -24.37 -42.96
N ASN A 3 31.70 -24.36 -41.86
CA ASN A 3 31.52 -23.18 -41.01
C ASN A 3 32.89 -22.79 -40.42
N GLN A 4 33.23 -21.50 -40.40
CA GLN A 4 34.16 -20.93 -39.43
C GLN A 4 33.54 -19.67 -38.84
N VAL A 5 33.01 -19.87 -37.64
CA VAL A 5 32.72 -18.87 -36.63
C VAL A 5 34.04 -18.69 -35.88
N GLU A 6 34.56 -17.46 -35.73
CA GLU A 6 35.32 -17.06 -34.54
C GLU A 6 35.78 -15.59 -34.59
N LYS A 7 35.72 -14.97 -33.40
CA LYS A 7 36.33 -13.69 -32.97
C LYS A 7 35.55 -12.38 -33.22
N LEU A 8 34.51 -12.19 -32.40
CA LEU A 8 34.13 -10.86 -31.89
C LEU A 8 34.09 -10.92 -30.36
N THR A 9 35.26 -11.12 -29.75
CA THR A 9 35.51 -10.78 -28.34
C THR A 9 36.45 -9.59 -28.33
N HIS A 10 36.19 -8.63 -27.42
CA HIS A 10 36.88 -7.36 -27.18
C HIS A 10 36.24 -6.12 -27.82
N LEU A 11 35.11 -5.69 -27.26
CA LEU A 11 34.78 -4.26 -27.23
C LEU A 11 35.36 -3.68 -25.94
N ASN A 12 36.33 -2.79 -26.10
CA ASN A 12 37.01 -2.08 -25.03
C ASN A 12 36.13 -0.90 -24.58
N TYR A 13 35.95 -0.74 -23.26
CA TYR A 13 35.01 0.22 -22.64
C TYR A 13 35.42 1.71 -22.77
N ALA A 14 36.39 2.04 -23.62
CA ALA A 14 37.09 3.32 -23.64
C ALA A 14 36.60 4.33 -24.69
N GLU A 15 35.54 4.02 -25.44
CA GLU A 15 35.02 4.87 -26.53
C GLU A 15 33.57 5.32 -26.32
N VAL A 16 33.14 5.42 -25.06
CA VAL A 16 31.92 6.18 -24.72
C VAL A 16 32.33 7.64 -24.45
N PRO A 17 31.81 8.61 -25.22
CA PRO A 17 32.01 10.03 -24.93
C PRO A 17 31.43 10.34 -23.55
N THR A 18 32.28 10.51 -22.55
CA THR A 18 31.87 10.97 -21.23
C THR A 18 31.74 12.49 -21.29
N SER A 19 30.52 12.98 -21.49
CA SER A 19 30.23 14.41 -21.35
C SER A 19 30.47 14.86 -19.91
N ASP A 20 31.07 16.04 -19.76
CA ASP A 20 31.40 16.67 -18.48
C ASP A 20 30.12 16.93 -17.65
N PRO A 21 30.06 16.53 -16.36
CA PRO A 21 28.90 16.74 -15.51
C PRO A 21 28.55 18.22 -15.23
N ASN A 22 29.41 19.18 -15.59
CA ASN A 22 29.13 20.60 -15.44
C ASN A 22 28.51 21.31 -16.67
N GLY A 23 28.14 20.56 -17.71
CA GLY A 23 26.99 20.87 -18.58
C GLY A 23 26.81 22.30 -19.11
N PHE A 24 27.88 22.96 -19.58
CA PHE A 24 27.76 24.22 -20.33
C PHE A 24 28.32 24.04 -21.74
N ASP A 25 27.46 23.63 -22.67
CA ASP A 25 27.74 23.64 -24.10
C ASP A 25 26.96 24.81 -24.74
N PRO A 26 27.63 25.87 -25.22
CA PRO A 26 26.99 27.10 -25.68
C PRO A 26 26.31 27.00 -27.06
N GLU A 27 26.30 25.85 -27.72
CA GLU A 27 25.71 25.70 -29.08
C GLU A 27 24.43 24.85 -29.17
N ASP A 28 23.84 24.42 -28.05
CA ASP A 28 22.61 23.59 -28.07
C ASP A 28 21.35 24.40 -27.73
N ASP A 29 20.71 24.97 -28.77
CA ASP A 29 19.45 25.73 -28.72
C ASP A 29 18.21 24.86 -29.02
N GLY A 30 18.23 23.61 -28.57
CA GLY A 30 17.11 22.66 -28.66
C GLY A 30 16.19 22.68 -27.43
N PRO A 31 14.88 22.37 -27.55
CA PRO A 31 14.00 22.30 -26.39
C PRO A 31 14.42 21.13 -25.48
N ARG A 32 15.05 21.44 -24.34
CA ARG A 32 15.47 20.45 -23.35
C ARG A 32 14.24 19.86 -22.65
N ILE A 33 13.97 18.58 -22.89
CA ILE A 33 12.98 17.81 -22.14
C ILE A 33 13.52 17.64 -20.72
N GLY A 34 12.98 18.39 -19.76
CA GLY A 34 13.36 18.30 -18.36
C GLY A 34 12.98 16.93 -17.79
N VAL A 35 13.98 16.12 -17.47
CA VAL A 35 13.81 14.90 -16.69
C VAL A 35 13.97 15.29 -15.22
N SER A 36 12.87 15.38 -14.49
CA SER A 36 12.90 15.59 -13.03
C SER A 36 13.35 14.29 -12.36
N TYR A 37 14.55 14.31 -11.80
CA TYR A 37 15.00 13.29 -10.86
C TYR A 37 14.20 13.44 -9.57
N ILE A 38 13.18 12.58 -9.40
CA ILE A 38 12.51 12.42 -8.11
C ILE A 38 13.43 11.52 -7.28
N PHE A 39 13.99 12.07 -6.21
CA PHE A 39 14.71 11.28 -5.22
C PHE A 39 13.74 10.25 -4.63
N SER A 40 13.99 8.96 -4.90
CA SER A 40 13.47 7.91 -4.04
C SER A 40 14.13 8.12 -2.68
N ASN A 41 13.36 8.59 -1.71
CA ASN A 41 13.73 8.42 -0.32
C ASN A 41 13.70 6.90 -0.10
N ASP A 42 14.87 6.26 -0.11
CA ASP A 42 15.08 5.01 0.63
C ASP A 42 14.94 5.41 2.10
N ASP A 43 13.71 5.50 2.59
CA ASP A 43 13.44 5.42 4.01
C ASP A 43 13.53 3.95 4.37
N ASP A 44 14.70 3.58 4.89
CA ASP A 44 14.88 2.44 5.77
C ASP A 44 13.85 2.55 6.91
N ASP A 45 12.81 1.70 6.88
CA ASP A 45 11.96 1.42 8.03
C ASP A 45 12.74 0.58 9.06
N ASP A 46 13.80 1.16 9.61
CA ASP A 46 14.48 0.74 10.84
C ASP A 46 14.15 1.77 11.94
N GLN A 47 12.89 1.75 12.39
CA GLN A 47 12.53 2.25 13.71
C GLN A 47 12.09 1.08 14.58
N ASP A 48 13.08 0.28 14.99
CA ASP A 48 13.18 -0.32 16.30
C ASP A 48 14.64 -0.84 16.41
N GLU A 49 15.39 -0.29 17.37
CA GLU A 49 16.75 -0.67 17.82
C GLU A 49 17.92 0.25 17.40
N ASN A 50 18.15 1.31 18.20
CA ASN A 50 19.49 1.56 18.71
C ASN A 50 19.45 2.30 20.06
N CYS A 51 19.78 1.61 21.16
CA CYS A 51 20.95 1.92 21.99
C CYS A 51 20.80 1.29 23.39
N ASP A 52 21.45 0.13 23.59
CA ASP A 52 21.81 -0.37 24.91
C ASP A 52 22.94 0.50 25.49
N HIS A 53 22.57 1.53 26.24
CA HIS A 53 23.39 2.02 27.36
C HIS A 53 22.49 2.63 28.43
N PHE A 54 22.17 1.83 29.46
CA PHE A 54 21.49 2.27 30.68
C PHE A 54 22.26 3.44 31.35
N PRO A 55 21.53 4.34 32.02
CA PRO A 55 21.21 4.07 33.42
C PRO A 55 19.71 3.85 33.60
N ALA A 56 19.40 2.91 34.50
CA ALA A 56 18.05 2.50 34.82
C ALA A 56 17.20 3.67 35.32
N ASP A 57 16.11 3.96 34.63
CA ASP A 57 14.95 4.57 35.25
C ASP A 57 13.67 3.91 34.72
N ASN A 58 12.98 3.23 35.64
CA ASN A 58 11.74 2.53 35.40
C ASN A 58 10.61 3.55 35.19
N HIS A 59 10.17 3.75 33.95
CA HIS A 59 8.85 4.32 33.68
C HIS A 59 8.17 3.56 32.53
N PRO A 60 7.11 2.78 32.79
CA PRO A 60 6.31 2.19 31.73
C PRO A 60 5.50 3.31 31.07
N VAL A 61 5.84 3.66 29.83
CA VAL A 61 5.02 4.57 29.04
C VAL A 61 3.79 3.77 28.59
N SER A 62 2.70 3.96 29.33
CA SER A 62 1.37 3.47 28.96
C SER A 62 0.93 4.15 27.67
N HIS A 63 1.16 3.53 26.52
CA HIS A 63 0.45 3.87 25.30
C HIS A 63 -1.02 3.47 25.50
N GLU A 64 -1.83 4.38 26.01
CA GLU A 64 -3.29 4.24 25.94
C GLU A 64 -3.67 4.24 24.45
N GLU A 65 -3.80 3.06 23.85
CA GLU A 65 -4.31 2.91 22.50
C GLU A 65 -5.70 3.55 22.43
N LYS A 66 -5.81 4.67 21.69
CA LYS A 66 -7.11 5.34 21.51
C LYS A 66 -8.09 4.36 20.87
N PRO A 67 -9.32 4.23 21.40
CA PRO A 67 -10.35 3.40 20.80
C PRO A 67 -10.56 3.75 19.32
N PHE A 68 -10.78 2.74 18.47
CA PHE A 68 -11.13 2.95 17.07
C PHE A 68 -12.40 3.80 16.95
N ASP A 69 -12.30 4.93 16.25
CA ASP A 69 -13.43 5.81 15.95
C ASP A 69 -13.95 5.55 14.52
N SER A 70 -15.13 4.94 14.43
CA SER A 70 -15.80 4.71 13.15
C SER A 70 -16.22 5.99 12.41
N GLN A 71 -16.33 7.13 13.10
CA GLN A 71 -16.68 8.41 12.47
C GLN A 71 -15.51 9.03 11.71
N ASP A 72 -14.28 8.67 12.10
CA ASP A 72 -13.04 9.10 11.45
C ASP A 72 -12.65 8.18 10.27
N GLU A 73 -13.44 7.15 9.98
CA GLU A 73 -13.25 6.29 8.82
C GLU A 73 -13.62 7.01 7.51
N LEU A 74 -12.70 7.02 6.56
CA LEU A 74 -12.88 7.66 5.26
C LEU A 74 -13.62 6.75 4.27
N GLU A 75 -14.73 7.23 3.72
CA GLU A 75 -15.38 6.58 2.59
C GLU A 75 -14.56 6.73 1.33
N CYS A 76 -14.37 5.64 0.60
CA CYS A 76 -13.66 5.69 -0.67
C CYS A 76 -14.08 4.61 -1.64
N ALA A 77 -13.81 4.85 -2.92
CA ALA A 77 -13.94 3.87 -3.98
C ALA A 77 -12.74 3.93 -4.92
N ILE A 78 -12.25 2.77 -5.35
CA ILE A 78 -11.20 2.65 -6.37
C ILE A 78 -11.85 2.23 -7.68
N TYR A 79 -11.50 2.93 -8.74
CA TYR A 79 -11.91 2.61 -10.11
C TYR A 79 -10.70 2.22 -10.93
N TYR A 80 -10.83 1.15 -11.72
CA TYR A 80 -9.94 0.86 -12.83
C TYR A 80 -10.66 1.27 -14.11
N ARG A 81 -10.16 2.33 -14.77
CA ARG A 81 -10.88 3.05 -15.83
C ARG A 81 -12.25 3.47 -15.29
N GLU A 82 -13.34 2.97 -15.88
CA GLU A 82 -14.72 3.26 -15.44
C GLU A 82 -15.30 2.20 -14.49
N GLU A 83 -14.59 1.11 -14.22
CA GLU A 83 -15.08 0.01 -13.40
C GLU A 83 -14.69 0.20 -11.93
N CYS A 84 -15.67 0.20 -11.02
CA CYS A 84 -15.41 0.23 -9.59
C CYS A 84 -14.89 -1.15 -9.13
N VAL A 85 -13.64 -1.19 -8.66
CA VAL A 85 -12.95 -2.41 -8.22
C VAL A 85 -12.84 -2.54 -6.70
N PHE A 86 -13.00 -1.43 -5.97
CA PHE A 86 -13.06 -1.43 -4.51
C PHE A 86 -14.06 -0.37 -4.03
N GLU A 87 -14.81 -0.67 -2.98
CA GLU A 87 -15.69 0.30 -2.32
C GLU A 87 -15.73 0.09 -0.81
N ARG A 88 -15.48 1.16 -0.06
CA ARG A 88 -15.65 1.25 1.39
C ARG A 88 -16.64 2.35 1.72
N LYS A 89 -17.72 1.96 2.41
CA LYS A 89 -18.72 2.87 2.98
C LYS A 89 -18.54 2.91 4.50
N THR A 90 -18.81 4.06 5.11
CA THR A 90 -18.72 4.19 6.57
C THR A 90 -19.80 3.34 7.23
N GLY A 91 -19.52 2.86 8.45
CA GLY A 91 -20.50 2.16 9.28
C GLY A 91 -20.49 0.64 9.17
N ALA A 92 -19.48 0.05 8.54
CA ALA A 92 -19.27 -1.39 8.65
C ALA A 92 -18.88 -1.75 10.10
N ALA A 93 -19.81 -2.38 10.82
CA ALA A 93 -19.67 -2.69 12.23
C ALA A 93 -18.43 -3.55 12.50
N THR A 94 -17.53 -3.02 13.33
CA THR A 94 -16.38 -3.76 13.85
C THR A 94 -16.78 -4.61 15.06
N GLN A 95 -16.13 -5.74 15.22
CA GLN A 95 -16.48 -6.81 16.15
C GLN A 95 -15.23 -7.22 16.94
N SER A 96 -15.43 -7.77 18.14
CA SER A 96 -14.33 -8.36 18.90
C SER A 96 -13.81 -9.63 18.21
N SER A 97 -12.60 -10.06 18.56
CA SER A 97 -12.00 -11.32 18.09
C SER A 97 -12.94 -12.52 18.31
N GLU A 98 -13.57 -12.61 19.48
CA GLU A 98 -14.45 -13.73 19.84
C GLU A 98 -15.70 -13.75 18.96
N SER A 99 -16.25 -12.57 18.66
CA SER A 99 -17.42 -12.47 17.78
C SER A 99 -17.07 -12.83 16.33
N LEU A 100 -15.87 -12.44 15.87
CA LEU A 100 -15.36 -12.84 14.55
C LEU A 100 -15.15 -14.35 14.47
N LEU A 101 -14.53 -14.97 15.48
CA LEU A 101 -14.28 -16.42 15.52
C LEU A 101 -15.55 -17.25 15.35
N ASN A 102 -16.68 -16.76 15.88
CA ASN A 102 -17.98 -17.42 15.74
C ASN A 102 -18.62 -17.28 14.35
N LYS A 103 -18.10 -16.39 13.48
CA LYS A 103 -18.68 -16.06 12.17
C LYS A 103 -17.79 -16.42 10.99
N CYS A 104 -16.47 -16.45 11.20
CA CYS A 104 -15.51 -16.67 10.13
C CYS A 104 -15.63 -18.09 9.57
N ILE A 105 -15.54 -18.19 8.24
CA ILE A 105 -15.35 -19.45 7.53
C ILE A 105 -14.00 -19.43 6.80
N PRO A 106 -13.35 -20.58 6.60
CA PRO A 106 -12.06 -20.63 5.90
C PRO A 106 -12.13 -19.92 4.54
N GLY A 107 -11.13 -19.08 4.25
CA GLY A 107 -11.06 -18.22 3.08
C GLY A 107 -11.62 -16.80 3.28
N ASP A 108 -12.21 -16.49 4.44
CA ASP A 108 -12.65 -15.13 4.75
C ASP A 108 -11.47 -14.15 4.86
N LEU A 109 -11.66 -12.96 4.29
CA LEU A 109 -10.80 -11.81 4.49
C LEU A 109 -11.18 -11.09 5.76
N LEU A 110 -10.18 -10.86 6.61
CA LEU A 110 -10.31 -10.10 7.84
C LEU A 110 -9.51 -8.81 7.75
N GLU A 111 -10.08 -7.77 8.35
CA GLU A 111 -9.41 -6.50 8.57
C GLU A 111 -9.53 -6.13 10.05
N PHE A 112 -8.39 -5.87 10.69
CA PHE A 112 -8.27 -5.36 12.04
C PHE A 112 -7.90 -3.88 12.00
N VAL A 113 -8.58 -3.06 12.79
CA VAL A 113 -8.47 -1.60 12.73
C VAL A 113 -8.15 -1.00 14.10
N ALA A 114 -7.31 0.02 14.09
CA ALA A 114 -6.97 0.84 15.25
C ALA A 114 -6.68 2.28 14.77
N THR A 115 -7.05 3.27 15.58
CA THR A 115 -6.82 4.69 15.28
C THR A 115 -5.32 4.97 15.15
N GLY A 116 -4.89 5.67 14.09
CA GLY A 116 -3.48 6.02 13.89
C GLY A 116 -2.60 4.89 13.35
N GLN A 117 -3.17 3.73 13.02
CA GLN A 117 -2.44 2.57 12.51
C GLN A 117 -2.99 2.14 11.15
N TYR A 118 -2.12 1.60 10.31
CA TYR A 118 -2.56 0.94 9.09
C TYR A 118 -3.49 -0.24 9.43
N PRO A 119 -4.64 -0.37 8.74
CA PRO A 119 -5.46 -1.57 8.87
C PRO A 119 -4.65 -2.82 8.54
N HIS A 120 -4.78 -3.82 9.41
CA HIS A 120 -4.06 -5.08 9.28
C HIS A 120 -4.96 -6.16 8.70
N TRP A 121 -4.53 -6.78 7.60
CA TRP A 121 -5.35 -7.73 6.84
C TRP A 121 -4.85 -9.17 7.01
N ALA A 122 -5.78 -10.11 7.02
CA ALA A 122 -5.46 -11.53 7.17
C ALA A 122 -6.47 -12.43 6.44
N ILE A 123 -6.09 -13.67 6.17
CA ILE A 123 -6.98 -14.73 5.68
C ILE A 123 -7.28 -15.69 6.82
N TYR A 124 -8.54 -15.90 7.14
CA TYR A 124 -8.93 -16.97 8.06
C TYR A 124 -8.77 -18.34 7.39
N VAL A 125 -8.02 -19.24 8.01
CA VAL A 125 -7.68 -20.56 7.42
C VAL A 125 -8.39 -21.73 8.10
N GLY A 126 -9.17 -21.47 9.15
CA GLY A 126 -9.81 -22.50 9.98
C GLY A 126 -9.15 -22.60 11.36
N ASP A 127 -9.74 -23.38 12.25
CA ASP A 127 -9.20 -23.69 13.58
C ASP A 127 -8.74 -22.47 14.40
N PHE A 128 -9.49 -21.37 14.30
CA PHE A 128 -9.20 -20.09 14.97
C PHE A 128 -7.89 -19.41 14.51
N GLN A 129 -7.32 -19.87 13.40
CA GLN A 129 -6.06 -19.40 12.84
C GLN A 129 -6.25 -18.49 11.62
N VAL A 130 -5.30 -17.58 11.46
CA VAL A 130 -5.22 -16.66 10.33
C VAL A 130 -3.81 -16.66 9.77
N VAL A 131 -3.71 -16.46 8.46
CA VAL A 131 -2.45 -16.21 7.78
C VAL A 131 -2.36 -14.76 7.35
N HIS A 132 -1.23 -14.11 7.62
CA HIS A 132 -1.03 -12.69 7.33
C HIS A 132 0.44 -12.36 7.06
N LEU A 133 0.67 -11.27 6.33
CA LEU A 133 1.99 -10.65 6.19
C LEU A 133 2.21 -9.69 7.36
N HIS A 134 3.25 -9.91 8.17
CA HIS A 134 3.60 -9.04 9.28
C HIS A 134 5.10 -9.00 9.47
N ARG A 135 5.68 -7.78 9.57
CA ARG A 135 7.13 -7.56 9.73
C ARG A 135 7.94 -8.37 8.70
N ALA A 136 7.63 -8.17 7.42
CA ALA A 136 8.28 -8.84 6.29
C ALA A 136 8.29 -10.39 6.34
N GLU A 137 7.29 -10.99 7.00
CA GLU A 137 7.12 -12.45 7.05
C GLU A 137 5.65 -12.86 6.90
N ILE A 138 5.39 -13.93 6.15
CA ILE A 138 4.07 -14.57 6.13
C ILE A 138 3.97 -15.55 7.30
N ARG A 139 3.06 -15.27 8.25
CA ARG A 139 2.88 -16.07 9.46
C ARG A 139 1.50 -16.70 9.54
N ASN A 140 1.43 -17.87 10.17
CA ASN A 140 0.18 -18.49 10.62
C ASN A 140 0.10 -18.34 12.14
N ASN A 141 -0.92 -17.62 12.63
CA ASN A 141 -1.10 -17.32 14.04
C ASN A 141 -2.57 -17.43 14.44
N PHE A 142 -2.86 -17.51 15.75
CA PHE A 142 -4.23 -17.42 16.22
C PHE A 142 -4.80 -16.03 15.95
N LEU A 143 -6.08 -15.97 15.56
CA LEU A 143 -6.78 -14.71 15.28
C LEU A 143 -6.68 -13.73 16.46
N THR A 144 -6.79 -14.23 17.69
CA THR A 144 -6.70 -13.43 18.92
C THR A 144 -5.31 -12.81 19.12
N ASP A 145 -4.25 -13.52 18.73
CA ASP A 145 -2.89 -13.03 18.84
C ASP A 145 -2.63 -11.95 17.79
N VAL A 146 -3.21 -12.11 16.58
CA VAL A 146 -3.10 -11.15 15.50
C VAL A 146 -3.97 -9.91 15.75
N SER A 147 -5.14 -10.07 16.38
CA SER A 147 -6.00 -8.94 16.70
C SER A 147 -5.40 -8.05 17.79
N GLN A 148 -4.65 -8.62 18.74
CA GLN A 148 -4.06 -7.89 19.88
C GLN A 148 -5.11 -7.03 20.62
N GLY A 149 -6.35 -7.55 20.73
CA GLY A 149 -7.47 -6.82 21.35
C GLY A 149 -8.16 -5.79 20.44
N LYS A 150 -7.61 -5.51 19.25
CA LYS A 150 -8.23 -4.64 18.24
C LYS A 150 -9.52 -5.25 17.72
N LYS A 151 -10.48 -4.38 17.39
CA LYS A 151 -11.69 -4.82 16.69
C LYS A 151 -11.38 -5.09 15.23
N GLY A 152 -12.11 -6.02 14.64
CA GLY A 152 -12.00 -6.33 13.22
C GLY A 152 -13.34 -6.60 12.56
N ARG A 153 -13.29 -6.93 11.27
CA ARG A 153 -14.47 -7.21 10.45
C ARG A 153 -14.13 -8.14 9.30
N ILE A 154 -15.14 -8.85 8.81
CA ILE A 154 -15.05 -9.66 7.59
C ILE A 154 -15.25 -8.72 6.40
N VAL A 155 -14.27 -8.64 5.50
CA VAL A 155 -14.19 -7.65 4.40
C VAL A 155 -14.21 -8.28 3.01
N ASN A 156 -14.83 -9.45 2.90
CA ASN A 156 -14.93 -10.24 1.66
C ASN A 156 -15.42 -9.49 0.42
N ASN A 157 -16.18 -8.40 0.61
CA ASN A 157 -16.88 -7.66 -0.44
C ASN A 157 -16.29 -6.27 -0.73
N LEU A 158 -15.21 -5.87 -0.05
CA LEU A 158 -14.60 -4.56 -0.31
C LEU A 158 -14.04 -4.49 -1.74
N TYR A 159 -13.35 -5.56 -2.17
CA TYR A 159 -12.93 -5.72 -3.56
C TYR A 159 -14.02 -6.41 -4.39
N ARG A 160 -14.34 -5.84 -5.55
CA ARG A 160 -15.39 -6.31 -6.46
C ARG A 160 -14.85 -7.30 -7.50
N TYR A 161 -13.94 -8.17 -7.08
CA TYR A 161 -13.43 -9.26 -7.89
C TYR A 161 -14.12 -10.58 -7.55
N ARG A 162 -14.15 -11.50 -8.51
CA ARG A 162 -14.64 -12.86 -8.26
C ARG A 162 -13.66 -13.57 -7.32
N ALA A 163 -14.15 -14.00 -6.16
CA ALA A 163 -13.37 -14.80 -5.23
C ALA A 163 -13.05 -16.19 -5.81
N LEU A 164 -11.87 -16.70 -5.46
CA LEU A 164 -11.48 -18.08 -5.69
C LEU A 164 -12.27 -19.03 -4.76
N PRO A 165 -12.32 -20.35 -5.04
CA PRO A 165 -12.89 -21.32 -4.11
C PRO A 165 -12.17 -21.28 -2.75
N PRO A 166 -12.88 -21.40 -1.61
CA PRO A 166 -12.29 -21.33 -0.27
C PRO A 166 -11.04 -22.20 -0.08
N GLU A 167 -11.05 -23.41 -0.63
CA GLU A 167 -9.94 -24.37 -0.53
C GLU A 167 -8.68 -23.86 -1.25
N VAL A 168 -8.86 -23.13 -2.36
CA VAL A 168 -7.77 -22.50 -3.11
C VAL A 168 -7.26 -21.27 -2.36
N ILE A 169 -8.15 -20.48 -1.73
CA ILE A 169 -7.76 -19.31 -0.92
C ILE A 169 -6.90 -19.74 0.25
N VAL A 170 -7.34 -20.76 0.99
CA VAL A 170 -6.61 -21.31 2.15
C VAL A 170 -5.28 -21.88 1.71
N ARG A 171 -5.23 -22.62 0.60
CA ARG A 171 -3.98 -23.13 0.03
C ARG A 171 -3.01 -22.01 -0.35
N ASN A 172 -3.48 -20.99 -1.08
CA ASN A 172 -2.67 -19.82 -1.43
C ASN A 172 -2.06 -19.16 -0.19
N ALA A 173 -2.80 -19.10 0.92
CA ALA A 173 -2.29 -18.53 2.15
C ALA A 173 -1.24 -19.44 2.81
N LEU A 174 -1.56 -20.73 2.99
CA LEU A 174 -0.71 -21.69 3.70
C LEU A 174 0.60 -22.01 2.96
N ASP A 175 0.57 -22.11 1.63
CA ASP A 175 1.74 -22.42 0.80
C ASP A 175 2.84 -21.35 0.91
N HIS A 176 2.49 -20.14 1.36
CA HIS A 176 3.42 -19.04 1.52
C HIS A 176 3.88 -18.81 2.96
N VAL A 177 3.38 -19.56 3.95
CA VAL A 177 3.81 -19.43 5.36
C VAL A 177 5.32 -19.69 5.49
N GLY A 178 6.01 -18.78 6.18
CA GLY A 178 7.47 -18.80 6.35
C GLY A 178 8.25 -18.04 5.29
N SER A 179 7.61 -17.53 4.22
CA SER A 179 8.28 -16.66 3.24
C SER A 179 8.69 -15.34 3.90
N ARG A 180 9.90 -14.85 3.59
CA ARG A 180 10.51 -13.64 4.19
C ARG A 180 11.26 -12.78 3.17
N ASP A 181 11.42 -11.51 3.50
CA ASP A 181 12.30 -10.55 2.82
C ASP A 181 12.19 -10.60 1.27
N ARG A 182 13.27 -10.99 0.59
CA ARG A 182 13.39 -11.00 -0.88
C ARG A 182 12.46 -12.00 -1.58
N GLU A 183 11.88 -12.94 -0.84
CA GLU A 183 10.93 -13.91 -1.38
C GLU A 183 9.49 -13.36 -1.40
N LEU A 184 9.25 -12.20 -0.78
CA LEU A 184 7.94 -11.59 -0.74
C LEU A 184 7.56 -10.91 -2.05
N TYR A 185 6.36 -11.22 -2.52
CA TYR A 185 5.76 -10.59 -3.68
C TYR A 185 4.74 -9.51 -3.33
N TRP A 186 4.56 -9.14 -2.06
CA TRP A 186 3.55 -8.19 -1.61
C TRP A 186 4.16 -7.20 -0.62
N ARG A 187 3.83 -5.91 -0.77
CA ARG A 187 4.35 -4.85 0.11
C ARG A 187 3.67 -4.79 1.48
N ASN A 188 2.42 -5.24 1.57
CA ASN A 188 1.61 -5.07 2.76
C ASN A 188 0.59 -6.21 2.91
N SER A 189 0.00 -6.31 4.10
CA SER A 189 -0.92 -7.39 4.46
C SER A 189 -2.19 -7.41 3.63
N GLU A 190 -2.67 -6.24 3.19
CA GLU A 190 -3.83 -6.14 2.32
C GLU A 190 -3.58 -6.74 0.94
N CYS A 191 -2.47 -6.39 0.30
CA CYS A 191 -2.09 -6.95 -1.00
C CYS A 191 -1.94 -8.48 -0.93
N PHE A 192 -1.29 -9.00 0.11
CA PHE A 192 -1.14 -10.45 0.30
C PHE A 192 -2.50 -11.15 0.48
N ALA A 193 -3.34 -10.65 1.39
CA ALA A 193 -4.62 -11.27 1.69
C ALA A 193 -5.57 -11.18 0.48
N ALA A 194 -5.64 -10.02 -0.18
CA ALA A 194 -6.45 -9.84 -1.39
C ALA A 194 -5.96 -10.73 -2.53
N TRP A 195 -4.65 -10.90 -2.72
CA TRP A 195 -4.12 -11.86 -3.68
C TRP A 195 -4.55 -13.30 -3.35
N CYS A 196 -4.47 -13.72 -2.08
CA CYS A 196 -4.92 -15.05 -1.68
C CYS A 196 -6.38 -15.30 -2.09
N ARG A 197 -7.26 -14.29 -1.88
CA ARG A 197 -8.69 -14.40 -2.19
C ARG A 197 -9.03 -14.34 -3.68
N PHE A 198 -8.34 -13.48 -4.44
CA PHE A 198 -8.76 -13.12 -5.81
C PHE A 198 -7.79 -13.59 -6.91
N GLY A 199 -6.56 -13.99 -6.57
CA GLY A 199 -5.55 -14.49 -7.51
C GLY A 199 -5.04 -13.45 -8.53
N LYS A 200 -5.31 -12.16 -8.30
CA LYS A 200 -5.00 -11.06 -9.22
C LYS A 200 -3.54 -10.65 -9.12
N ARG A 201 -2.82 -10.64 -10.24
CA ARG A 201 -1.38 -10.30 -10.28
C ARG A 201 -1.08 -8.87 -9.86
N GLU A 202 -2.06 -7.98 -10.01
CA GLU A 202 -2.03 -6.56 -9.71
C GLU A 202 -1.77 -6.28 -8.21
N PHE A 203 -2.03 -7.26 -7.34
CA PHE A 203 -1.67 -7.17 -5.93
C PHE A 203 -0.20 -7.46 -5.64
N LYS A 204 0.54 -8.04 -6.60
CA LYS A 204 1.97 -8.33 -6.43
C LYS A 204 2.84 -7.13 -6.80
N ILE A 205 3.99 -7.01 -6.14
CA ILE A 205 5.05 -6.05 -6.48
C ILE A 205 5.42 -6.23 -7.95
N GLY A 206 5.37 -5.15 -8.73
CA GLY A 206 5.65 -5.19 -10.16
C GLY A 206 4.63 -6.01 -10.98
N GLY A 207 3.45 -6.29 -10.41
CA GLY A 207 2.39 -7.05 -11.06
C GLY A 207 1.81 -6.39 -12.31
N GLU A 208 1.96 -5.07 -12.44
CA GLU A 208 1.43 -4.24 -13.52
C GLU A 208 2.52 -3.45 -14.25
N ILE A 209 2.26 -3.20 -15.54
CA ILE A 209 3.14 -2.44 -16.41
C ILE A 209 2.81 -0.95 -16.30
N ARG A 210 3.78 -0.15 -15.85
CA ARG A 210 3.64 1.29 -15.63
C ARG A 210 4.03 2.08 -16.89
N ILE A 211 3.16 2.15 -17.90
CA ILE A 211 3.39 2.95 -19.13
C ILE A 211 2.44 4.14 -19.16
N GLY A 212 2.91 5.30 -18.69
CA GLY A 212 2.45 6.67 -18.98
C GLY A 212 0.98 7.05 -18.70
N LYS A 213 0.07 6.08 -18.56
CA LYS A 213 -1.34 6.27 -18.26
C LYS A 213 -1.57 6.00 -16.78
N GLN A 214 -2.53 6.72 -16.20
CA GLN A 214 -3.03 6.50 -14.85
C GLN A 214 -4.41 5.84 -14.94
N PRO A 215 -4.51 4.50 -15.06
CA PRO A 215 -5.80 3.84 -15.24
C PRO A 215 -6.59 3.77 -13.94
N TYR A 216 -5.99 4.03 -12.78
CA TYR A 216 -6.66 3.94 -11.49
C TYR A 216 -7.07 5.31 -10.97
N ARG A 217 -8.28 5.37 -10.40
CA ARG A 217 -8.81 6.57 -9.72
C ARG A 217 -9.26 6.22 -8.31
N LEU A 218 -8.70 6.88 -7.30
CA LEU A 218 -9.18 6.82 -5.92
C LEU A 218 -10.12 7.99 -5.68
N LYS A 219 -11.40 7.69 -5.50
CA LYS A 219 -12.41 8.68 -5.11
C LYS A 219 -12.57 8.65 -3.60
N LEU A 220 -12.22 9.75 -2.93
CA LEU A 220 -12.42 9.99 -1.50
C LEU A 220 -13.74 10.75 -1.31
N LEU A 221 -14.60 10.28 -0.41
CA LEU A 221 -15.90 10.88 -0.13
C LEU A 221 -15.92 11.43 1.31
N PHE A 222 -16.14 12.73 1.44
CA PHE A 222 -16.21 13.41 2.74
C PHE A 222 -17.65 13.70 3.14
N SER A 223 -18.49 14.04 2.15
CA SER A 223 -19.93 14.21 2.23
C SER A 223 -20.56 14.01 0.84
N GLU A 224 -21.90 13.98 0.75
CA GLU A 224 -22.61 13.85 -0.53
C GLU A 224 -22.20 14.89 -1.59
N LYS A 225 -21.73 16.07 -1.15
CA LYS A 225 -21.36 17.19 -2.02
C LYS A 225 -19.85 17.39 -2.14
N LYS A 226 -19.04 16.75 -1.29
CA LYS A 226 -17.58 16.93 -1.24
C LYS A 226 -16.89 15.60 -1.47
N SER A 227 -16.29 15.46 -2.65
CA SER A 227 -15.41 14.34 -3.00
C SER A 227 -14.12 14.85 -3.64
N HIS A 228 -13.05 14.08 -3.49
CA HIS A 228 -11.78 14.33 -4.15
C HIS A 228 -11.36 13.08 -4.95
N VAL A 229 -10.67 13.26 -6.07
CA VAL A 229 -10.23 12.15 -6.92
C VAL A 229 -8.74 12.28 -7.17
N LEU A 230 -8.01 11.20 -6.89
CA LEU A 230 -6.58 11.05 -7.14
C LEU A 230 -6.36 9.98 -8.22
N GLU A 231 -5.38 10.16 -9.10
CA GLU A 231 -5.09 9.26 -10.22
C GLU A 231 -3.75 8.55 -10.05
N PHE A 232 -3.70 7.26 -10.39
CA PHE A 232 -2.54 6.40 -10.14
C PHE A 232 -2.26 5.47 -11.32
N GLN A 233 -0.99 5.12 -11.49
CA GLN A 233 -0.53 4.23 -12.56
C GLN A 233 -0.76 2.75 -12.26
N SER A 234 -0.80 2.36 -10.98
CA SER A 234 -0.94 0.97 -10.54
C SER A 234 -1.91 0.84 -9.36
N LEU A 235 -2.46 -0.36 -9.18
CA LEU A 235 -3.28 -0.72 -8.03
C LEU A 235 -2.48 -0.62 -6.72
N GLU A 236 -1.21 -0.99 -6.78
CA GLU A 236 -0.27 -0.91 -5.66
C GLU A 236 -0.19 0.51 -5.08
N ASP A 237 0.00 1.52 -5.93
CA ASP A 237 0.12 2.91 -5.49
C ASP A 237 -1.19 3.41 -4.85
N VAL A 238 -2.33 3.02 -5.43
CA VAL A 238 -3.65 3.39 -4.89
C VAL A 238 -3.87 2.78 -3.51
N ILE A 239 -3.48 1.50 -3.33
CA ILE A 239 -3.61 0.82 -2.05
C ILE A 239 -2.73 1.49 -1.01
N MET A 240 -1.51 1.88 -1.35
CA MET A 240 -0.61 2.62 -0.45
C MET A 240 -1.23 3.95 -0.01
N GLU A 241 -1.75 4.74 -0.95
CA GLU A 241 -2.40 6.01 -0.61
C GLU A 241 -3.66 5.81 0.24
N LYS A 242 -4.50 4.82 -0.10
CA LYS A 242 -5.68 4.51 0.69
C LYS A 242 -5.31 4.09 2.11
N ARG A 243 -4.27 3.27 2.28
CA ARG A 243 -3.79 2.83 3.59
C ARG A 243 -3.25 4.00 4.41
N ARG A 244 -2.53 4.95 3.79
CA ARG A 244 -2.10 6.20 4.44
C ARG A 244 -3.30 7.00 4.94
N ASN A 245 -4.31 7.15 4.09
CA ASN A 245 -5.56 7.85 4.44
C ASN A 245 -6.31 7.15 5.59
N ASP A 246 -6.33 5.82 5.62
CA ASP A 246 -6.90 5.04 6.74
C ASP A 246 -6.12 5.26 8.04
N GLN A 247 -4.79 5.41 7.97
CA GLN A 247 -3.94 5.63 9.14
C GLN A 247 -4.13 7.01 9.75
N ILE A 248 -4.12 8.07 8.93
CA ILE A 248 -4.20 9.45 9.43
C ILE A 248 -5.63 9.89 9.75
N GLY A 249 -6.63 9.20 9.20
CA GLY A 249 -8.04 9.43 9.47
C GLY A 249 -8.68 10.53 8.60
N LYS A 250 -10.00 10.47 8.48
CA LYS A 250 -10.82 11.36 7.64
C LYS A 250 -10.57 12.84 7.95
N GLY A 251 -10.46 13.20 9.24
CA GLY A 251 -10.23 14.59 9.64
C GLY A 251 -8.91 15.15 9.10
N ALA A 252 -7.82 14.39 9.24
CA ALA A 252 -6.49 14.79 8.76
C ALA A 252 -6.45 14.88 7.23
N VAL A 253 -7.02 13.89 6.52
CA VAL A 253 -7.12 13.92 5.05
C VAL A 253 -7.87 15.17 4.56
N MET A 254 -8.98 15.52 5.22
CA MET A 254 -9.73 16.73 4.89
C MET A 254 -8.91 18.01 5.06
N GLN A 255 -8.06 18.06 6.08
CA GLN A 255 -7.19 19.21 6.36
C GLN A 255 -6.05 19.31 5.34
N GLU A 256 -5.39 18.20 5.01
CA GLU A 256 -4.33 18.17 3.98
C GLU A 256 -4.85 18.68 2.63
N LEU A 257 -6.01 18.19 2.20
CA LEU A 257 -6.62 18.63 0.93
C LEU A 257 -7.05 20.10 0.96
N ALA A 258 -7.50 20.61 2.10
CA ALA A 258 -7.84 22.04 2.23
C ALA A 258 -6.59 22.93 2.13
N ASN A 259 -5.48 22.52 2.75
CA ASN A 259 -4.23 23.24 2.70
C ASN A 259 -3.68 23.30 1.26
N HIS A 260 -3.68 22.18 0.54
CA HIS A 260 -3.26 22.16 -0.87
C HIS A 260 -4.08 23.10 -1.75
N LEU A 261 -5.41 23.14 -1.57
CA LEU A 261 -6.29 24.04 -2.32
C LEU A 261 -5.94 25.51 -2.05
N ASN A 262 -5.77 25.89 -0.78
CA ASN A 262 -5.45 27.27 -0.39
C ASN A 262 -4.09 27.71 -0.96
N THR A 263 -3.07 26.85 -0.91
CA THR A 263 -1.75 27.14 -1.51
C THR A 263 -1.84 27.34 -3.03
N THR A 264 -2.66 26.54 -3.76
CA THR A 264 -2.88 26.81 -5.20
C THR A 264 -3.64 28.10 -5.50
N HIS A 265 -4.47 28.59 -4.57
CA HIS A 265 -5.16 29.88 -4.74
C HIS A 265 -4.21 31.05 -4.52
N GLU A 266 -3.35 30.98 -3.50
CA GLU A 266 -2.32 32.00 -3.22
C GLU A 266 -1.33 32.12 -4.39
N ILE A 267 -0.85 30.99 -4.95
CA ILE A 267 0.05 31.00 -6.12
C ILE A 267 -0.63 31.59 -7.37
N LYS A 268 -1.95 31.39 -7.54
CA LYS A 268 -2.67 31.99 -8.67
C LYS A 268 -2.83 33.49 -8.48
N GLU A 269 -3.15 33.98 -7.29
CA GLU A 269 -3.30 35.41 -7.02
C GLU A 269 -1.97 36.17 -7.20
N GLU A 270 -0.82 35.60 -6.82
CA GLU A 270 0.49 36.21 -7.07
C GLU A 270 0.85 36.31 -8.57
N ASN A 271 0.37 35.38 -9.39
CA ASN A 271 0.60 35.39 -10.84
C ASN A 271 -0.33 36.35 -11.62
N PHE A 272 -1.37 36.91 -10.99
CA PHE A 272 -2.25 37.92 -11.60
C PHE A 272 -1.89 39.36 -11.21
N VAL A 273 -0.86 39.57 -10.39
CA VAL A 273 -0.45 40.89 -9.87
C VAL A 273 0.83 41.43 -10.54
N ASN A 274 1.34 40.77 -11.58
CA ASN A 274 2.48 41.27 -12.39
C ASN A 274 2.09 41.57 -13.85
#